data_AF-A0A3N5J3S2-F1
#
_entry.id   AF-A0A3N5J3S2-F1
#
_cell.length_a   1.000
_cell.length_b   1.000
_cell.length_c   1.000
_cell.angle_alpha   90.00
_cell.angle_beta   90.00
_cell.angle_gamma   90.00
#
_symmetry.space_group_name_H-M   'P 1'
#
loop_
_entity.id
_entity.type
_entity.pdbx_description
1 polymer ?
#
loop_
_entity_poly.entity_id
_entity_poly.type
_entity_poly.pdbx_seq_one_letter_code
_entity_poly.pdbx_strand_id
1 'polypeptide(L)'
;MRERTGRSQAGGWRPTRITVLLTLLLALAGPAALRAEVSFESLEQSPPGEQYRQLSLLSLVASGAGPELLALLEPYAAQQAAPGGMELQLDDYVKPLARIVDQEILLAGAAQMFAFARANSAEIQARMTGIAREHPILISMVDVNEIAADAIIIRNSIADSLEYALQDGAEPMGDVAHVQDFREQTVHLRNMMEYNQFEAELAQITEEAIVDLGGRLDAYQRMFDDEVDPELISRRVESAEIMNRQTGDRFQEQAMQHNAELLMMLILMESQAY
;
A
#
# COMPACT_ATOMS: atom_id res chain seq x y z
N MET A 1 -93.86 41.74 18.16
CA MET A 1 -92.82 42.57 18.81
C MET A 1 -91.56 41.74 18.99
N ARG A 2 -90.48 42.17 18.33
CA ARG A 2 -89.04 41.91 18.59
C ARG A 2 -88.48 40.48 18.53
N GLU A 3 -87.84 40.24 17.39
CA GLU A 3 -86.53 39.59 17.15
C GLU A 3 -85.63 39.34 18.38
N ARG A 4 -84.91 38.20 18.39
CA ARG A 4 -83.49 38.15 18.02
C ARG A 4 -82.90 36.72 18.07
N THR A 5 -82.37 36.35 16.91
CA THR A 5 -81.37 35.30 16.67
C THR A 5 -80.09 35.52 17.48
N GLY A 6 -79.54 34.45 18.06
CA GLY A 6 -78.24 34.46 18.74
C GLY A 6 -77.36 33.28 18.32
N ARG A 7 -76.74 33.40 17.12
CA ARG A 7 -75.50 32.70 16.78
C ARG A 7 -74.36 33.42 17.53
N SER A 8 -73.54 32.69 18.28
CA SER A 8 -72.21 33.15 18.72
C SER A 8 -71.29 31.93 18.66
N GLN A 9 -70.66 31.71 17.49
CA GLN A 9 -69.27 32.09 17.23
C GLN A 9 -68.30 31.32 18.14
N ALA A 10 -67.74 30.27 17.55
CA ALA A 10 -66.57 29.56 18.03
C ALA A 10 -65.47 30.59 18.35
N GLY A 11 -65.00 30.56 19.60
CA GLY A 11 -63.86 31.36 20.04
C GLY A 11 -62.63 30.97 19.23
N GLY A 12 -62.30 31.82 18.26
CA GLY A 12 -61.06 31.73 17.51
C GLY A 12 -59.89 31.81 18.48
N TRP A 13 -59.17 30.71 18.61
CA TRP A 13 -57.87 30.65 19.27
C TRP A 13 -56.96 31.61 18.51
N ARG A 14 -56.80 32.84 19.02
CA ARG A 14 -55.78 33.76 18.52
C ARG A 14 -54.47 33.33 19.18
N PRO A 15 -53.55 32.66 18.48
CA PRO A 15 -52.25 32.40 19.06
C PRO A 15 -51.61 33.74 19.38
N THR A 16 -51.29 33.96 20.65
CA THR A 16 -50.53 35.12 21.08
C THR A 16 -49.19 35.13 20.33
N ARG A 17 -48.63 36.32 20.09
CA ARG A 17 -47.34 36.48 19.41
C ARG A 17 -46.24 35.61 20.04
N ILE A 18 -46.36 35.31 21.34
CA ILE A 18 -45.46 34.42 22.09
C ILE A 18 -45.60 32.97 21.63
N THR A 19 -46.81 32.44 21.45
CA THR A 19 -47.01 31.08 20.90
C THR A 19 -46.48 30.94 19.48
N VAL A 20 -46.68 31.96 18.62
CA VAL A 20 -46.11 31.95 17.26
C VAL A 20 -44.59 32.00 17.30
N LEU A 21 -44.01 32.83 18.18
CA LEU A 21 -42.56 32.93 18.33
C LEU A 21 -41.95 31.63 18.90
N LEU A 22 -42.63 30.98 19.83
CA LEU A 22 -42.19 29.71 20.42
C LEU A 22 -42.28 28.55 19.41
N THR A 23 -43.35 28.50 18.59
CA THR A 23 -43.44 27.51 17.51
C THR A 23 -42.47 27.78 16.37
N LEU A 24 -42.13 29.06 16.11
CA LEU A 24 -41.10 29.42 15.13
C LEU A 24 -39.69 29.10 15.64
N LEU A 25 -39.44 29.26 16.96
CA LEU A 25 -38.19 28.85 17.61
C LEU A 25 -38.05 27.33 17.69
N LEU A 26 -39.14 26.58 17.92
CA LEU A 26 -39.14 25.11 17.84
C LEU A 26 -39.06 24.57 16.41
N ALA A 27 -39.47 25.35 15.40
CA ALA A 27 -39.30 24.98 13.99
C ALA A 27 -37.91 25.37 13.42
N LEU A 28 -37.24 26.36 14.03
CA LEU A 28 -35.82 26.67 13.74
C LEU A 28 -34.85 25.80 14.54
N ALA A 29 -35.28 25.25 15.67
CA ALA A 29 -34.62 24.14 16.33
C ALA A 29 -34.97 22.86 15.56
N GLY A 30 -34.34 22.67 14.40
CA GLY A 30 -34.27 21.36 13.78
C GLY A 30 -33.83 20.32 14.82
N PRO A 31 -34.18 19.03 14.64
CA PRO A 31 -33.74 18.00 15.57
C PRO A 31 -32.22 18.04 15.61
N ALA A 32 -31.67 18.58 16.70
CA ALA A 32 -30.32 18.29 17.12
C ALA A 32 -30.35 16.82 17.54
N ALA A 33 -30.40 15.93 16.54
CA ALA A 33 -29.90 14.59 16.72
C ALA A 33 -28.48 14.79 17.23
N LEU A 34 -28.23 14.29 18.43
CA LEU A 34 -26.88 14.05 18.94
C LEU A 34 -26.21 13.11 17.93
N ARG A 35 -25.66 13.69 16.86
CA ARG A 35 -24.81 13.02 15.91
C ARG A 35 -23.45 12.93 16.58
N ALA A 36 -22.96 11.71 16.75
CA ALA A 36 -21.57 11.45 17.02
C ALA A 36 -20.78 11.86 15.77
N GLU A 37 -20.52 13.15 15.67
CA GLU A 37 -20.01 13.79 14.47
C GLU A 37 -18.51 13.46 14.37
N VAL A 38 -18.10 12.75 13.31
CA VAL A 38 -16.73 12.86 12.81
C VAL A 38 -16.46 14.36 12.77
N SER A 39 -15.61 14.85 13.65
CA SER A 39 -15.49 16.27 13.92
C SER A 39 -14.02 16.64 13.97
N PHE A 40 -13.73 17.84 13.47
CA PHE A 40 -12.36 18.35 13.50
C PHE A 40 -11.81 18.47 14.93
N GLU A 41 -12.68 18.74 15.92
CA GLU A 41 -12.29 18.82 17.33
C GLU A 41 -11.75 17.49 17.88
N SER A 42 -12.29 16.36 17.43
CA SER A 42 -11.75 15.03 17.80
C SER A 42 -10.37 14.78 17.18
N LEU A 43 -10.15 15.26 15.96
CA LEU A 43 -8.88 15.09 15.23
C LEU A 43 -7.78 15.99 15.81
N GLU A 44 -8.10 17.21 16.22
CA GLU A 44 -7.14 18.18 16.77
C GLU A 44 -6.43 17.70 18.05
N GLN A 45 -6.97 16.69 18.73
CA GLN A 45 -6.37 16.08 19.93
C GLN A 45 -5.24 15.10 19.61
N SER A 46 -5.14 14.65 18.36
CA SER A 46 -4.12 13.69 17.91
C SER A 46 -2.82 14.39 17.50
N PRO A 47 -1.65 13.71 17.48
CA PRO A 47 -0.41 14.26 16.93
C PRO A 47 -0.55 14.62 15.44
N PRO A 48 0.22 15.58 14.90
CA PRO A 48 0.08 16.03 13.50
C PRO A 48 0.20 14.92 12.45
N GLY A 49 1.07 13.92 12.68
CA GLY A 49 1.18 12.75 11.80
C GLY A 49 -0.08 11.90 11.78
N GLU A 50 -0.71 11.68 12.94
CA GLU A 50 -1.94 10.91 13.05
C GLU A 50 -3.14 11.69 12.50
N GLN A 51 -3.18 13.02 12.72
CA GLN A 51 -4.17 13.88 12.09
C GLN A 51 -4.12 13.76 10.56
N TYR A 52 -2.92 13.83 10.00
CA TYR A 52 -2.73 13.68 8.55
C TYR A 52 -3.15 12.30 8.07
N ARG A 53 -2.79 11.24 8.80
CA ARG A 53 -3.18 9.85 8.52
C ARG A 53 -4.70 9.69 8.49
N GLN A 54 -5.39 10.12 9.54
CA GLN A 54 -6.85 10.00 9.67
C GLN A 54 -7.59 10.84 8.61
N LEU A 55 -7.15 12.07 8.33
CA LEU A 55 -7.73 12.89 7.27
C LEU A 55 -7.52 12.27 5.87
N SER A 56 -6.35 11.69 5.63
CA SER A 56 -6.05 10.97 4.38
C SER A 56 -6.92 9.73 4.24
N LEU A 57 -7.04 8.94 5.30
CA LEU A 57 -7.88 7.74 5.35
C LEU A 57 -9.34 8.10 5.08
N LEU A 58 -9.86 9.12 5.77
CA LEU A 58 -11.21 9.65 5.56
C LEU A 58 -11.46 10.06 4.10
N SER A 59 -10.51 10.79 3.50
CA SER A 59 -10.61 11.21 2.11
C SER A 59 -10.57 10.02 1.14
N LEU A 60 -9.77 8.99 1.40
CA LEU A 60 -9.66 7.81 0.53
C LEU A 60 -10.87 6.89 0.65
N VAL A 61 -11.41 6.72 1.85
CA VAL A 61 -12.60 5.91 2.12
C VAL A 61 -13.85 6.55 1.50
N ALA A 62 -14.01 7.87 1.64
CA ALA A 62 -15.12 8.61 1.04
C ALA A 62 -14.94 8.91 -0.46
N SER A 63 -13.76 8.64 -1.02
CA SER A 63 -13.47 8.95 -2.43
C SER A 63 -14.40 8.18 -3.36
N GLY A 64 -15.21 8.95 -4.08
CA GLY A 64 -16.23 8.53 -5.04
C GLY A 64 -17.42 7.79 -4.44
N ALA A 65 -17.66 7.99 -3.13
CA ALA A 65 -18.99 7.88 -2.55
C ALA A 65 -19.90 9.01 -3.09
N GLY A 66 -20.65 8.71 -4.15
CA GLY A 66 -21.56 9.65 -4.80
C GLY A 66 -22.81 9.97 -3.95
N PRO A 67 -23.60 10.99 -4.35
CA PRO A 67 -24.87 11.32 -3.68
C PRO A 67 -25.84 10.13 -3.68
N GLU A 68 -25.80 9.30 -4.73
CA GLU A 68 -26.68 8.12 -4.83
C GLU A 68 -26.28 7.03 -3.83
N LEU A 69 -24.97 6.77 -3.66
CA LEU A 69 -24.48 5.84 -2.63
C LEU A 69 -24.86 6.31 -1.22
N LEU A 70 -24.82 7.63 -0.98
CA LEU A 70 -25.28 8.22 0.28
C LEU A 70 -26.78 8.03 0.50
N ALA A 71 -27.60 8.13 -0.54
CA ALA A 71 -29.04 7.89 -0.45
C ALA A 71 -29.34 6.44 -0.04
N LEU A 72 -28.55 5.48 -0.54
CA LEU A 72 -28.66 4.06 -0.13
C LEU A 72 -28.34 3.83 1.35
N LEU A 73 -27.49 4.67 1.93
CA LEU A 73 -27.07 4.55 3.33
C LEU A 73 -27.95 5.35 4.31
N GLU A 74 -28.82 6.24 3.82
CA GLU A 74 -29.71 7.07 4.63
C GLU A 74 -30.58 6.27 5.63
N PRO A 75 -31.18 5.12 5.26
CA PRO A 75 -32.00 4.32 6.18
C PRO A 75 -31.23 3.88 7.42
N TYR A 76 -29.96 3.48 7.26
CA TYR A 76 -29.10 3.02 8.37
C TYR A 76 -28.69 4.20 9.27
N ALA A 77 -28.36 5.34 8.67
CA ALA A 77 -28.05 6.56 9.43
C ALA A 77 -29.24 7.02 10.30
N ALA A 78 -30.47 6.88 9.79
CA ALA A 78 -31.68 7.22 10.52
C ALA A 78 -31.95 6.25 11.70
N GLN A 79 -31.60 4.97 11.56
CA GLN A 79 -31.75 3.96 12.62
C GLN A 79 -30.72 4.13 13.74
N GLN A 80 -29.46 4.45 13.42
CA GLN A 80 -28.41 4.67 14.42
C GLN A 80 -28.59 5.96 15.24
N ALA A 81 -29.33 6.95 14.70
CA ALA A 81 -29.72 8.14 15.45
C ALA A 81 -30.72 7.86 16.59
N ALA A 82 -31.23 6.63 16.71
CA ALA A 82 -32.01 6.19 17.87
C ALA A 82 -31.10 6.01 19.11
N PRO A 83 -31.60 6.33 20.32
CA PRO A 83 -30.79 6.25 21.54
C PRO A 83 -30.28 4.81 21.78
N GLY A 84 -28.96 4.63 21.76
CA GLY A 84 -28.29 3.32 21.96
C GLY A 84 -27.31 2.91 20.86
N GLY A 85 -27.15 3.70 19.78
CA GLY A 85 -26.18 3.42 18.73
C GLY A 85 -24.73 3.42 19.23
N MET A 86 -23.95 2.40 18.82
CA MET A 86 -22.51 2.34 19.08
C MET A 86 -21.76 3.27 18.11
N GLU A 87 -20.85 4.07 18.65
CA GLU A 87 -20.00 5.01 17.91
C GLU A 87 -18.68 4.33 17.55
N LEU A 88 -18.31 4.33 16.26
CA LEU A 88 -17.07 3.74 15.76
C LEU A 88 -16.12 4.86 15.33
N GLN A 89 -14.91 4.90 15.90
CA GLN A 89 -13.85 5.79 15.44
C GLN A 89 -13.27 5.28 14.11
N LEU A 90 -12.67 6.15 13.32
CA LEU A 90 -12.12 5.80 12.00
C LEU A 90 -11.09 4.65 12.07
N ASP A 91 -10.29 4.61 13.12
CA ASP A 91 -9.29 3.56 13.37
C ASP A 91 -9.90 2.22 13.80
N ASP A 92 -11.13 2.23 14.31
CA ASP A 92 -11.79 1.00 14.71
C ASP A 92 -12.21 0.16 13.51
N TYR A 93 -12.59 0.79 12.38
CA TYR A 93 -12.98 0.09 11.15
C TYR A 93 -11.86 -0.77 10.53
N VAL A 94 -10.60 -0.47 10.84
CA VAL A 94 -9.45 -1.26 10.38
C VAL A 94 -9.39 -2.60 11.11
N LYS A 95 -9.80 -2.65 12.38
CA LYS A 95 -9.69 -3.83 13.23
C LYS A 95 -10.63 -4.94 12.76
N PRO A 96 -10.19 -6.22 12.72
CA PRO A 96 -11.04 -7.34 12.31
C PRO A 96 -12.36 -7.43 13.09
N LEU A 97 -12.35 -7.07 14.38
CA LEU A 97 -13.53 -7.08 15.24
C LEU A 97 -14.59 -6.06 14.81
N ALA A 98 -14.21 -4.89 14.28
CA ALA A 98 -15.17 -3.92 13.76
C ALA A 98 -15.86 -4.38 12.48
N ARG A 99 -15.29 -5.36 11.76
CA ARG A 99 -15.93 -6.02 10.61
C ARG A 99 -16.90 -7.13 11.03
N ILE A 100 -16.86 -7.53 12.30
CA ILE A 100 -17.82 -8.46 12.93
C ILE A 100 -18.92 -7.68 13.67
N VAL A 101 -18.75 -6.36 13.87
CA VAL A 101 -19.78 -5.47 14.41
C VAL A 101 -21.01 -5.52 13.52
N ASP A 102 -22.18 -5.33 14.14
CA ASP A 102 -23.48 -5.27 13.49
C ASP A 102 -23.41 -4.44 12.20
N GLN A 103 -23.80 -5.06 11.09
CA GLN A 103 -23.73 -4.52 9.74
C GLN A 103 -24.43 -3.17 9.64
N GLU A 104 -25.52 -3.00 10.37
CA GLU A 104 -26.27 -1.74 10.45
C GLU A 104 -25.43 -0.61 11.05
N ILE A 105 -24.61 -0.90 12.07
CA ILE A 105 -23.73 0.07 12.73
C ILE A 105 -22.61 0.50 11.77
N LEU A 106 -22.05 -0.45 11.02
CA LEU A 106 -21.02 -0.16 10.01
C LEU A 106 -21.56 0.73 8.89
N LEU A 107 -22.73 0.41 8.34
CA LEU A 107 -23.34 1.17 7.25
C LEU A 107 -23.80 2.57 7.71
N ALA A 108 -24.33 2.67 8.93
CA ALA A 108 -24.71 3.94 9.51
C ALA A 108 -23.50 4.82 9.83
N GLY A 109 -22.39 4.24 10.30
CA GLY A 109 -21.11 4.92 10.45
C GLY A 109 -20.52 5.39 9.12
N ALA A 110 -20.61 4.56 8.08
CA ALA A 110 -20.20 4.91 6.72
C ALA A 110 -21.00 6.09 6.15
N ALA A 111 -22.32 6.13 6.35
CA ALA A 111 -23.16 7.27 5.96
C ALA A 111 -22.67 8.58 6.58
N GLN A 112 -22.39 8.57 7.88
CA GLN A 112 -21.91 9.75 8.60
C GLN A 112 -20.56 10.21 8.08
N MET A 113 -19.63 9.28 7.92
CA MET A 113 -18.29 9.52 7.39
C MET A 113 -18.32 10.12 5.98
N PHE A 114 -19.10 9.52 5.06
CA PHE A 114 -19.24 9.99 3.69
C PHE A 114 -19.90 11.37 3.62
N ALA A 115 -20.96 11.59 4.42
CA ALA A 115 -21.64 12.88 4.49
C ALA A 115 -20.69 13.97 5.00
N PHE A 116 -19.93 13.68 6.06
CA PHE A 116 -18.95 14.60 6.63
C PHE A 116 -17.81 14.91 5.65
N ALA A 117 -17.20 13.88 5.06
CA ALA A 117 -16.08 14.05 4.12
C ALA A 117 -16.50 14.87 2.89
N ARG A 118 -17.73 14.64 2.40
CA ARG A 118 -18.27 15.39 1.26
C ARG A 118 -18.54 16.85 1.62
N ALA A 119 -19.19 17.10 2.76
CA ALA A 119 -19.51 18.45 3.22
C ALA A 119 -18.25 19.28 3.52
N ASN A 120 -17.18 18.63 3.98
CA ASN A 120 -15.96 19.30 4.46
C ASN A 120 -14.72 19.03 3.60
N SER A 121 -14.89 18.54 2.37
CA SER A 121 -13.78 18.16 1.47
C SER A 121 -12.70 19.24 1.30
N ALA A 122 -13.11 20.49 1.07
CA ALA A 122 -12.18 21.61 0.94
C ALA A 122 -11.42 21.91 2.24
N GLU A 123 -12.07 21.80 3.39
CA GLU A 123 -11.45 22.03 4.69
C GLU A 123 -10.47 20.90 5.06
N ILE A 124 -10.86 19.64 4.81
CA ILE A 124 -9.97 18.47 4.97
C ILE A 124 -8.69 18.67 4.17
N GLN A 125 -8.80 19.04 2.89
CA GLN A 125 -7.64 19.30 2.02
C GLN A 125 -6.79 20.48 2.52
N ALA A 126 -7.43 21.57 2.97
CA ALA A 126 -6.71 22.72 3.51
C ALA A 126 -5.92 22.36 4.78
N ARG A 127 -6.52 21.58 5.69
CA ARG A 127 -5.87 21.10 6.92
C ARG A 127 -4.71 20.16 6.61
N MET A 128 -4.91 19.16 5.74
CA MET A 128 -3.84 18.27 5.30
C MET A 128 -2.67 19.03 4.67
N THR A 129 -2.97 20.03 3.83
CA THR A 129 -1.94 20.88 3.20
C THR A 129 -1.21 21.74 4.24
N GLY A 130 -1.93 22.26 5.24
CA GLY A 130 -1.36 23.00 6.36
C GLY A 130 -0.37 22.14 7.15
N ILE A 131 -0.82 20.96 7.58
CA ILE A 131 0.00 20.01 8.33
C ILE A 131 1.23 19.60 7.53
N ALA A 132 1.08 19.27 6.24
CA ALA A 132 2.21 18.90 5.38
C ALA A 132 3.23 20.03 5.20
N ARG A 133 2.78 21.29 5.19
CA ARG A 133 3.67 22.45 5.11
C ARG A 133 4.41 22.70 6.43
N GLU A 134 3.73 22.53 7.55
CA GLU A 134 4.28 22.78 8.89
C GLU A 134 5.19 21.64 9.36
N HIS A 135 4.90 20.41 8.94
CA HIS A 135 5.57 19.19 9.40
C HIS A 135 6.05 18.28 8.25
N PRO A 136 6.86 18.77 7.30
CA PRO A 136 7.22 18.02 6.09
C PRO A 136 7.96 16.70 6.38
N ILE A 137 8.82 16.68 7.41
CA ILE A 137 9.56 15.46 7.80
C ILE A 137 8.62 14.39 8.36
N LEU A 138 7.68 14.78 9.24
CA LEU A 138 6.72 13.83 9.80
C LEU A 138 5.84 13.24 8.71
N ILE A 139 5.36 14.07 7.78
CA ILE A 139 4.52 13.60 6.68
C ILE A 139 5.30 12.71 5.71
N SER A 140 6.59 12.96 5.49
CA SER A 140 7.43 12.06 4.68
C SER A 140 7.62 10.66 5.30
N MET A 141 7.42 10.51 6.61
CA MET A 141 7.49 9.23 7.32
C MET A 141 6.14 8.51 7.37
N VAL A 142 5.04 9.15 6.97
CA VAL A 142 3.73 8.53 6.93
C VAL A 142 3.68 7.55 5.76
N ASP A 143 3.35 6.29 6.04
CA ASP A 143 3.20 5.26 5.01
C ASP A 143 1.86 5.43 4.27
N VAL A 144 1.93 6.05 3.08
CA VAL A 144 0.75 6.27 2.23
C VAL A 144 0.15 4.94 1.73
N ASN A 145 0.97 3.90 1.56
CA ASN A 145 0.49 2.59 1.13
C ASN A 145 -0.27 1.89 2.26
N GLU A 146 0.17 2.02 3.52
CA GLU A 146 -0.56 1.53 4.68
C GLU A 146 -1.95 2.18 4.79
N ILE A 147 -2.03 3.51 4.60
CA ILE A 147 -3.31 4.24 4.59
C ILE A 147 -4.20 3.77 3.44
N ALA A 148 -3.63 3.55 2.24
CA ALA A 148 -4.37 3.05 1.10
C ALA A 148 -4.91 1.63 1.35
N ALA A 149 -4.10 0.76 1.97
CA ALA A 149 -4.51 -0.60 2.34
C ALA A 149 -5.67 -0.58 3.34
N ASP A 150 -5.57 0.24 4.39
CA ASP A 150 -6.63 0.45 5.37
C ASP A 150 -7.91 0.97 4.70
N ALA A 151 -7.79 1.94 3.79
CA ALA A 151 -8.93 2.47 3.05
C ALA A 151 -9.60 1.38 2.20
N ILE A 152 -8.82 0.55 1.49
CA ILE A 152 -9.34 -0.56 0.68
C ILE A 152 -10.10 -1.57 1.54
N ILE A 153 -9.59 -1.87 2.72
CA ILE A 153 -10.25 -2.77 3.68
C ILE A 153 -11.62 -2.21 4.08
N ILE A 154 -11.67 -0.95 4.50
CA ILE A 154 -12.91 -0.30 4.96
C ILE A 154 -13.91 -0.23 3.80
N ARG A 155 -13.48 0.22 2.62
CA ARG A 155 -14.32 0.30 1.42
C ARG A 155 -14.92 -1.05 1.02
N ASN A 156 -14.14 -2.14 1.08
CA ASN A 156 -14.66 -3.48 0.80
C ASN A 156 -15.69 -3.90 1.85
N SER A 157 -15.41 -3.68 3.14
CA SER A 157 -16.36 -4.03 4.20
C SER A 157 -17.70 -3.30 4.07
N ILE A 158 -17.67 -2.02 3.66
CA ILE A 158 -18.87 -1.22 3.39
C ILE A 158 -19.60 -1.77 2.16
N ALA A 159 -18.88 -2.04 1.06
CA ALA A 159 -19.49 -2.56 -0.16
C ALA A 159 -20.13 -3.94 0.04
N ASP A 160 -19.46 -4.84 0.74
CA ASP A 160 -19.96 -6.19 1.05
C ASP A 160 -21.19 -6.12 1.98
N SER A 161 -21.13 -5.25 3.00
CA SER A 161 -22.27 -4.98 3.88
C SER A 161 -23.44 -4.37 3.11
N LEU A 162 -23.20 -3.43 2.22
CA LEU A 162 -24.28 -2.82 1.47
C LEU A 162 -24.92 -3.81 0.49
N GLU A 163 -24.11 -4.64 -0.17
CA GLU A 163 -24.59 -5.69 -1.08
C GLU A 163 -25.45 -6.72 -0.36
N TYR A 164 -25.04 -7.20 0.82
CA TYR A 164 -25.85 -8.14 1.59
C TYR A 164 -27.18 -7.53 2.01
N ALA A 165 -27.18 -6.27 2.44
CA ALA A 165 -28.41 -5.60 2.86
C ALA A 165 -29.38 -5.33 1.69
N LEU A 166 -28.84 -5.04 0.49
CA LEU A 166 -29.62 -4.90 -0.74
C LEU A 166 -30.19 -6.23 -1.25
N GLN A 167 -29.57 -7.37 -0.92
CA GLN A 167 -30.11 -8.69 -1.29
C GLN A 167 -31.36 -9.08 -0.47
N ASP A 168 -31.48 -8.59 0.76
CA ASP A 168 -32.62 -8.86 1.66
C ASP A 168 -33.82 -7.92 1.38
N GLY A 169 -33.55 -6.73 0.83
CA GLY A 169 -34.56 -5.76 0.39
C GLY A 169 -34.88 -5.86 -1.09
N ALA A 170 -36.04 -6.42 -1.46
CA ALA A 170 -36.49 -6.56 -2.84
C ALA A 170 -36.87 -5.23 -3.52
N GLU A 171 -35.90 -4.40 -3.95
CA GLU A 171 -36.08 -3.17 -4.77
C GLU A 171 -34.87 -2.97 -5.76
N PRO A 172 -34.93 -2.06 -6.77
CA PRO A 172 -34.55 -2.33 -8.16
C PRO A 172 -33.05 -2.19 -8.51
N MET A 173 -32.66 -2.72 -9.68
CA MET A 173 -31.29 -2.76 -10.26
C MET A 173 -30.48 -1.44 -10.26
N GLY A 174 -31.10 -0.28 -10.03
CA GLY A 174 -30.40 1.02 -9.96
C GLY A 174 -29.46 1.14 -8.76
N ASP A 175 -29.84 0.54 -7.63
CA ASP A 175 -29.08 0.63 -6.38
C ASP A 175 -27.77 -0.18 -6.45
N VAL A 176 -27.78 -1.28 -7.23
CA VAL A 176 -26.61 -2.15 -7.43
C VAL A 176 -25.52 -1.48 -8.27
N ALA A 177 -25.89 -0.64 -9.25
CA ALA A 177 -24.92 0.02 -10.13
C ALA A 177 -23.99 0.97 -9.34
N HIS A 178 -24.54 1.72 -8.39
CA HIS A 178 -23.76 2.64 -7.56
C HIS A 178 -22.81 1.93 -6.60
N VAL A 179 -23.19 0.75 -6.10
CA VAL A 179 -22.29 -0.12 -5.33
C VAL A 179 -21.17 -0.66 -6.22
N GLN A 180 -21.46 -1.00 -7.48
CA GLN A 180 -20.44 -1.42 -8.43
C GLN A 180 -19.45 -0.30 -8.77
N ASP A 181 -19.92 0.92 -9.04
CA ASP A 181 -19.04 2.08 -9.27
C ASP A 181 -18.08 2.29 -8.08
N PHE A 182 -18.59 2.16 -6.85
CA PHE A 182 -17.79 2.27 -5.64
C PHE A 182 -16.75 1.14 -5.50
N ARG A 183 -17.10 -0.10 -5.90
CA ARG A 183 -16.18 -1.24 -5.97
C ARG A 183 -15.10 -1.03 -7.04
N GLU A 184 -15.48 -0.56 -8.24
CA GLU A 184 -14.53 -0.30 -9.33
C GLU A 184 -13.47 0.74 -8.92
N GLN A 185 -13.88 1.81 -8.24
CA GLN A 185 -12.94 2.77 -7.69
C GLN A 185 -12.06 2.20 -6.58
N THR A 186 -12.58 1.26 -5.79
CA THR A 186 -11.78 0.54 -4.77
C THR A 186 -10.72 -0.33 -5.45
N VAL A 187 -11.06 -0.99 -6.56
CA VAL A 187 -10.11 -1.73 -7.39
C VAL A 187 -9.08 -0.79 -8.00
N HIS A 188 -9.49 0.38 -8.50
CA HIS A 188 -8.56 1.39 -9.00
C HIS A 188 -7.56 1.83 -7.94
N LEU A 189 -8.03 2.11 -6.71
CA LEU A 189 -7.17 2.46 -5.57
C LEU A 189 -6.16 1.35 -5.26
N ARG A 190 -6.62 0.08 -5.24
CA ARG A 190 -5.75 -1.09 -5.06
C ARG A 190 -4.69 -1.16 -6.16
N ASN A 191 -5.08 -1.03 -7.42
CA ASN A 191 -4.15 -1.11 -8.55
C ASN A 191 -3.08 -0.01 -8.48
N MET A 192 -3.45 1.21 -8.05
CA MET A 192 -2.49 2.29 -7.86
C MET A 192 -1.50 1.99 -6.72
N MET A 193 -1.98 1.46 -5.60
CA MET A 193 -1.14 1.04 -4.48
C MET A 193 -0.18 -0.10 -4.88
N GLU A 194 -0.70 -1.13 -5.55
CA GLU A 194 0.09 -2.26 -6.06
C GLU A 194 1.13 -1.80 -7.09
N TYR A 195 0.78 -0.86 -7.96
CA TYR A 195 1.72 -0.26 -8.90
C TYR A 195 2.88 0.45 -8.19
N ASN A 196 2.59 1.27 -7.18
CA ASN A 196 3.62 1.98 -6.41
C ASN A 196 4.54 0.99 -5.68
N GLN A 197 3.97 -0.07 -5.10
CA GLN A 197 4.77 -1.13 -4.47
C GLN A 197 5.67 -1.83 -5.49
N PHE A 198 5.12 -2.19 -6.65
CA PHE A 198 5.89 -2.82 -7.73
C PHE A 198 7.02 -1.92 -8.23
N GLU A 199 6.80 -0.60 -8.35
CA GLU A 199 7.86 0.35 -8.72
C GLU A 199 9.01 0.37 -7.69
N ALA A 200 8.68 0.36 -6.39
CA ALA A 200 9.67 0.30 -5.33
C ALA A 200 10.47 -1.01 -5.35
N GLU A 201 9.81 -2.15 -5.59
CA GLU A 201 10.46 -3.46 -5.74
C GLU A 201 11.38 -3.49 -6.97
N LEU A 202 10.97 -2.91 -8.10
CA LEU A 202 11.81 -2.79 -9.29
C LEU A 202 13.05 -1.93 -9.03
N ALA A 203 12.90 -0.82 -8.30
CA ALA A 203 14.03 0.03 -7.93
C ALA A 203 15.04 -0.73 -7.06
N GLN A 204 14.56 -1.52 -6.09
CA GLN A 204 15.42 -2.38 -5.27
C GLN A 204 16.15 -3.44 -6.11
N ILE A 205 15.44 -4.18 -6.96
CA ILE A 205 16.06 -5.19 -7.83
C ILE A 205 17.10 -4.56 -8.77
N THR A 206 16.81 -3.34 -9.25
CA THR A 206 17.75 -2.60 -10.11
C THR A 206 19.02 -2.24 -9.36
N GLU A 207 18.90 -1.76 -8.12
CA GLU A 207 20.06 -1.46 -7.26
C GLU A 207 20.88 -2.72 -6.99
N GLU A 208 20.23 -3.83 -6.63
CA GLU A 208 20.91 -5.12 -6.41
C GLU A 208 21.63 -5.60 -7.67
N ALA A 209 21.01 -5.45 -8.85
CA ALA A 209 21.62 -5.80 -10.13
C ALA A 209 22.80 -4.90 -10.50
N ILE A 210 22.75 -3.60 -10.19
CA ILE A 210 23.86 -2.66 -10.38
C ILE A 210 25.06 -3.08 -9.53
N VAL A 211 24.83 -3.41 -8.26
CA VAL A 211 25.88 -3.85 -7.34
C VAL A 211 26.51 -5.17 -7.82
N ASP A 212 25.70 -6.16 -8.21
CA ASP A 212 26.20 -7.44 -8.74
C ASP A 212 27.01 -7.24 -10.03
N LEU A 213 26.48 -6.48 -10.99
CA LEU A 213 27.18 -6.21 -12.24
C LEU A 213 28.49 -5.45 -11.99
N GLY A 214 28.49 -4.46 -11.10
CA GLY A 214 29.69 -3.73 -10.69
C GLY A 214 30.75 -4.66 -10.10
N GLY A 215 30.35 -5.58 -9.21
CA GLY A 215 31.24 -6.58 -8.63
C GLY A 215 31.81 -7.55 -9.68
N ARG A 216 30.99 -7.99 -10.64
CA ARG A 216 31.45 -8.85 -11.75
C ARG A 216 32.42 -8.13 -12.68
N LEU A 217 32.14 -6.87 -13.03
CA LEU A 217 33.03 -6.05 -13.86
C LEU A 217 34.38 -5.80 -13.17
N ASP A 218 34.37 -5.49 -11.88
CA ASP A 218 35.57 -5.34 -11.07
C ASP A 218 36.38 -6.65 -10.99
N ALA A 219 35.71 -7.80 -10.86
CA ALA A 219 36.37 -9.10 -10.93
C ALA A 219 36.99 -9.39 -12.31
N TYR A 220 36.31 -9.06 -13.40
CA TYR A 220 36.88 -9.19 -14.74
C TYR A 220 38.06 -8.25 -14.94
N GLN A 221 37.96 -7.01 -14.45
CA GLN A 221 39.05 -6.05 -14.53
C GLN A 221 40.28 -6.54 -13.76
N ARG A 222 40.13 -7.07 -12.54
CA ARG A 222 41.25 -7.72 -11.84
C ARG A 222 41.84 -8.89 -12.61
N MET A 223 41.04 -9.70 -13.28
CA MET A 223 41.57 -10.81 -14.10
C MET A 223 42.37 -10.33 -15.32
N PHE A 224 42.05 -9.14 -15.86
CA PHE A 224 42.82 -8.53 -16.95
C PHE A 224 44.03 -7.73 -16.46
N ASP A 225 43.91 -7.06 -15.31
CA ASP A 225 44.94 -6.21 -14.71
C ASP A 225 45.95 -7.00 -13.85
N ASP A 226 45.59 -8.20 -13.37
CA ASP A 226 46.56 -9.21 -12.89
C ASP A 226 47.35 -9.71 -14.10
N GLU A 227 48.27 -8.86 -14.53
CA GLU A 227 49.20 -9.07 -15.63
C GLU A 227 49.96 -10.37 -15.34
N VAL A 228 49.70 -11.40 -16.15
CA VAL A 228 50.40 -12.67 -16.05
C VAL A 228 51.89 -12.38 -16.24
N ASP A 229 52.68 -12.46 -15.15
CA ASP A 229 54.09 -12.06 -15.13
C ASP A 229 54.85 -12.70 -16.31
N PRO A 230 55.19 -11.91 -17.36
CA PRO A 230 55.82 -12.44 -18.56
C PRO A 230 57.21 -12.99 -18.25
N GLU A 231 57.84 -12.53 -17.16
CA GLU A 231 59.12 -13.00 -16.68
C GLU A 231 59.01 -14.37 -16.00
N LEU A 232 57.88 -14.66 -15.34
CA LEU A 232 57.58 -16.00 -14.78
C LEU A 232 57.35 -17.02 -15.90
N ILE A 233 56.64 -16.64 -16.97
CA ILE A 233 56.45 -17.50 -18.14
C ILE A 233 57.79 -17.75 -18.83
N SER A 234 58.58 -16.70 -19.08
CA SER A 234 59.90 -16.81 -19.70
C SER A 234 60.81 -17.76 -18.92
N ARG A 235 60.88 -17.61 -17.58
CA ARG A 235 61.65 -18.51 -16.71
C ARG A 235 61.19 -19.97 -16.75
N ARG A 236 59.88 -20.22 -16.86
CA ARG A 236 59.35 -21.60 -16.97
C ARG A 236 59.67 -22.22 -18.33
N VAL A 237 59.57 -21.46 -19.41
CA VAL A 237 59.95 -21.91 -20.76
C VAL A 237 61.44 -22.23 -20.81
N GLU A 238 62.30 -21.33 -20.32
CA GLU A 238 63.74 -21.54 -20.26
C GLU A 238 64.10 -22.77 -19.41
N SER A 239 63.46 -22.94 -18.26
CA SER A 239 63.66 -24.12 -17.40
C SER A 239 63.26 -25.42 -18.11
N ALA A 240 62.14 -25.42 -18.84
CA ALA A 240 61.69 -26.57 -19.61
C ALA A 240 62.65 -26.91 -20.77
N GLU A 241 63.19 -25.90 -21.46
CA GLU A 241 64.20 -26.10 -22.50
C GLU A 241 65.52 -26.65 -21.94
N ILE A 242 65.95 -26.18 -20.78
CA ILE A 242 67.15 -26.69 -20.09
C ILE A 242 66.94 -28.15 -19.68
N MET A 243 65.78 -28.50 -19.10
CA MET A 243 65.47 -29.88 -18.74
C MET A 243 65.41 -30.80 -19.95
N ASN A 244 64.84 -30.35 -21.07
CA ASN A 244 64.80 -31.13 -22.32
C ASN A 244 66.19 -31.35 -22.91
N ARG A 245 67.05 -30.32 -22.93
CA ARG A 245 68.44 -30.45 -23.36
C ARG A 245 69.24 -31.42 -22.49
N GLN A 246 69.16 -31.26 -21.17
CA GLN A 246 69.84 -32.16 -20.22
C GLN A 246 69.36 -33.61 -20.34
N THR A 247 68.08 -33.81 -20.65
CA THR A 247 67.52 -35.14 -20.88
C THR A 247 68.06 -35.74 -22.18
N GLY A 248 68.09 -34.96 -23.26
CA GLY A 248 68.66 -35.39 -24.54
C GLY A 248 70.15 -35.75 -24.44
N ASP A 249 70.95 -34.91 -23.80
CA ASP A 249 72.39 -35.13 -23.62
C ASP A 249 72.67 -36.40 -22.81
N ARG A 250 71.92 -36.63 -21.73
CA ARG A 250 72.03 -37.87 -20.92
C ARG A 250 71.66 -39.13 -21.72
N PHE A 251 70.61 -39.07 -22.53
CA PHE A 251 70.24 -40.20 -23.40
C PHE A 251 71.34 -40.49 -24.44
N GLN A 252 71.99 -39.44 -24.96
CA GLN A 252 73.07 -39.57 -25.94
C GLN A 252 74.35 -40.14 -25.31
N GLU A 253 74.73 -39.71 -24.10
CA GLU A 253 75.83 -40.29 -23.34
C GLU A 253 75.60 -41.77 -23.01
N GLN A 254 74.40 -42.13 -22.56
CA GLN A 254 74.04 -43.52 -22.25
C GLN A 254 74.07 -44.39 -23.52
N ALA A 255 73.60 -43.88 -24.66
CA ALA A 255 73.66 -44.61 -25.93
C ALA A 255 75.11 -44.82 -26.41
N MET A 256 76.01 -43.84 -26.20
CA MET A 256 77.43 -43.99 -26.51
C MET A 256 78.12 -45.01 -25.60
N GLN A 257 77.85 -44.97 -24.30
CA GLN A 257 78.38 -45.97 -23.36
C GLN A 257 77.92 -47.38 -23.72
N HIS A 258 76.63 -47.56 -24.00
CA HIS A 258 76.09 -48.87 -24.37
C HIS A 258 76.69 -49.39 -25.68
N ASN A 259 76.87 -48.53 -26.68
CA ASN A 259 77.56 -48.92 -27.93
C ASN A 259 79.03 -49.29 -27.68
N ALA A 260 79.73 -48.59 -26.79
CA ALA A 260 81.11 -48.93 -26.44
C ALA A 260 81.20 -50.29 -25.71
N GLU A 261 80.27 -50.59 -24.81
CA GLU A 261 80.15 -51.90 -24.15
C GLU A 261 79.88 -53.02 -25.15
N LEU A 262 78.95 -52.82 -26.09
CA LEU A 262 78.65 -53.78 -27.14
C LEU A 262 79.85 -54.05 -28.04
N LEU A 263 80.60 -53.02 -28.44
CA LEU A 263 81.82 -53.17 -29.23
C LEU A 263 82.91 -53.92 -28.47
N MET A 264 83.07 -53.65 -27.17
CA MET A 264 84.04 -54.34 -26.32
C MET A 264 83.68 -55.80 -26.12
N MET A 265 82.40 -56.11 -25.93
CA MET A 265 81.90 -57.48 -25.88
C MET A 265 82.13 -58.22 -27.20
N LEU A 266 81.91 -57.54 -28.34
CA LEU A 266 82.14 -58.12 -29.67
C LEU A 266 83.62 -58.45 -29.90
N ILE A 267 84.53 -57.54 -29.52
CA ILE A 267 85.99 -57.75 -29.57
C ILE A 267 86.42 -58.89 -28.64
N LEU A 268 85.85 -58.97 -27.42
CA LEU A 268 86.13 -60.06 -26.50
C LEU A 268 85.62 -61.41 -27.03
N MET A 269 84.47 -61.45 -27.70
CA MET A 269 83.97 -62.66 -28.36
C MET A 269 84.82 -63.06 -29.58
N GLU A 270 85.28 -62.10 -30.40
CA GLU A 270 86.20 -62.37 -31.51
C GLU A 270 87.58 -62.85 -31.04
N SER A 271 88.10 -62.31 -29.93
CA SER A 271 89.38 -62.74 -29.36
C SER A 271 89.35 -64.12 -28.68
N GLN A 272 88.16 -64.68 -28.41
CA GLN A 272 87.99 -66.06 -27.96
C GLN A 272 87.79 -67.07 -29.11
N ALA A 273 87.70 -66.58 -30.35
CA ALA A 273 87.54 -67.41 -31.55
C ALA A 273 88.87 -67.75 -32.25
N TYR A 274 90.01 -67.36 -31.67
CA TYR A 274 91.37 -67.69 -32.13
C TYR A 274 92.15 -68.47 -31.06
#